data_AF-A0A7X0TUT3-F1
#
_entry.id   AF-A0A7X0TUT3-F1
#
_cell.length_a   1.000
_cell.length_b   1.000
_cell.length_c   1.000
_cell.angle_alpha   90.00
_cell.angle_beta   90.00
_cell.angle_gamma   90.00
#
_symmetry.space_group_name_H-M   'P 1'
#
loop_
_entity.id
_entity.type
_entity.pdbx_description
1 polymer ?
#
loop_
_entity_poly.entity_id
_entity_poly.type
_entity_poly.pdbx_seq_one_letter_code
_entity_poly.pdbx_strand_id
1 'polypeptide(L)'
;MPNVNLPKNFEILSQRWPLLFKMLIAANEDTLKVEVVERTITINGIQLTSSYDRLAEAKLQVSQINIHNNEATIYGPALGDTATLLLARKSLRKLYVIILNKAIFIHSLQAIERLKWLSDPRVSLSIASSHDEVRLPFCANPAELKLADLEGEQLADKVQIELNQQFLLEKHRRRHQEQCNPILDSIAYVQKDGDISTLPKPQQADLFIVAAGPTLALHLDYLLQHKPFIIAVDASVRVLLNYGITPDIVVSIDYKAFQFFEDIDPNALKDTTLVYFPNVETQVIQYWPGPRYCSYSPTPMYQEITYLPPRTQLFCAGSVVHPAIDLGVYLQAERLILLGTDFAFTYNKSHAAISDQVKASHELELNIAQESVINGLGKKVPTMASLKAYLRDLERYIKKHPNVSFLNGSLEGAYIEGTRPWKR
;
A
#
# COMPACT_ATOMS: atom_id res chain seq x y z
N MET A 1 -0.77 -42.03 25.63
CA MET A 1 -1.60 -40.82 25.81
C MET A 1 -3.03 -41.28 25.99
N PRO A 2 -3.75 -40.86 27.05
CA PRO A 2 -5.13 -41.28 27.25
C PRO A 2 -6.01 -40.72 26.11
N ASN A 3 -6.93 -41.54 25.62
CA ASN A 3 -7.91 -41.22 24.58
C ASN A 3 -8.81 -40.06 25.03
N VAL A 4 -8.40 -38.83 24.74
CA VAL A 4 -9.29 -37.67 24.74
C VAL A 4 -10.06 -37.73 23.43
N ASN A 5 -11.39 -37.86 23.49
CA ASN A 5 -12.25 -37.86 22.32
C ASN A 5 -12.22 -36.44 21.72
N LEU A 6 -11.35 -36.23 20.73
CA LEU A 6 -11.21 -34.93 20.05
C LEU A 6 -12.52 -34.61 19.33
N PRO A 7 -13.06 -33.38 19.43
CA PRO A 7 -14.22 -32.99 18.64
C PRO A 7 -13.98 -33.25 17.15
N LYS A 8 -15.00 -33.69 16.40
CA LYS A 8 -14.90 -34.22 15.02
C LYS A 8 -14.07 -33.34 14.07
N ASN A 9 -14.14 -32.02 14.21
CA ASN A 9 -13.36 -31.09 13.39
C ASN A 9 -11.84 -31.24 13.62
N PHE A 10 -11.41 -31.41 14.88
CA PHE A 10 -9.99 -31.60 15.22
C PHE A 10 -9.45 -32.95 14.73
N GLU A 11 -10.28 -34.00 14.74
CA GLU A 11 -9.91 -35.29 14.15
C GLU A 11 -9.57 -35.13 12.66
N ILE A 12 -10.43 -34.45 11.89
CA ILE A 12 -10.20 -34.17 10.47
C ILE A 12 -8.91 -33.36 10.27
N LEU A 13 -8.68 -32.34 11.09
CA LEU A 13 -7.46 -31.52 11.02
C LEU A 13 -6.21 -32.33 11.30
N SER A 14 -6.22 -33.19 12.31
CA SER A 14 -5.07 -34.04 12.67
C SER A 14 -4.67 -34.99 11.53
N GLN A 15 -5.63 -35.45 10.74
CA GLN A 15 -5.42 -36.35 9.61
C GLN A 15 -4.98 -35.62 8.34
N ARG A 16 -5.67 -34.52 7.98
CA ARG A 16 -5.43 -33.81 6.70
C ARG A 16 -4.32 -32.76 6.77
N TRP A 17 -4.15 -32.11 7.92
CA TRP A 17 -3.18 -31.04 8.13
C TRP A 17 -2.46 -31.20 9.47
N PRO A 18 -1.66 -32.27 9.67
CA PRO A 18 -1.06 -32.60 10.96
C PRO A 18 -0.13 -31.51 11.51
N LEU A 19 0.60 -30.81 10.64
CA LEU A 19 1.46 -29.69 11.05
C LEU A 19 0.63 -28.50 11.56
N LEU A 20 -0.41 -28.12 10.81
CA LEU A 20 -1.33 -27.05 11.22
C LEU A 20 -2.04 -27.41 12.53
N PHE A 21 -2.51 -28.65 12.67
CA PHE A 21 -3.13 -29.13 13.89
C PHE A 21 -2.21 -28.96 15.11
N LYS A 22 -0.91 -29.32 14.98
CA LYS A 22 0.09 -29.07 16.02
C LYS A 22 0.25 -27.59 16.37
N MET A 23 0.19 -26.71 15.37
CA MET A 23 0.28 -25.26 15.60
C MET A 23 -0.97 -24.72 16.30
N LEU A 24 -2.15 -25.24 15.99
CA LEU A 24 -3.41 -24.82 16.62
C LEU A 24 -3.45 -25.25 18.08
N ILE A 25 -3.14 -26.50 18.41
CA ILE A 25 -3.13 -26.96 19.82
C ILE A 25 -2.06 -26.27 20.67
N ALA A 26 -1.04 -25.68 20.05
CA ALA A 26 0.00 -24.91 20.73
C ALA A 26 -0.36 -23.42 20.88
N ALA A 27 -1.43 -22.96 20.21
CA ALA A 27 -1.90 -21.59 20.33
C ALA A 27 -2.62 -21.39 21.68
N ASN A 28 -2.41 -20.24 22.30
CA ASN A 28 -3.06 -19.91 23.57
C ASN A 28 -4.46 -19.33 23.33
N GLU A 29 -5.51 -20.03 23.78
CA GLU A 29 -6.91 -19.61 23.67
C GLU A 29 -7.32 -18.59 24.75
N ASP A 30 -6.62 -18.56 25.90
CA ASP A 30 -7.09 -17.92 27.15
C ASP A 30 -7.13 -16.38 27.12
N THR A 31 -6.75 -15.75 26.01
CA THR A 31 -6.69 -14.29 25.87
C THR A 31 -7.94 -13.68 25.22
N LEU A 32 -8.83 -14.49 24.65
CA LEU A 32 -10.02 -14.01 23.94
C LEU A 32 -11.29 -14.10 24.79
N LYS A 33 -12.07 -13.02 24.83
CA LYS A 33 -13.42 -13.04 25.41
C LYS A 33 -14.40 -13.52 24.34
N VAL A 34 -14.93 -14.73 24.52
CA VAL A 34 -15.86 -15.36 23.57
C VAL A 34 -17.23 -15.51 24.19
N GLU A 35 -18.24 -15.05 23.47
CA GLU A 35 -19.65 -15.16 23.85
C GLU A 35 -20.46 -15.76 22.70
N VAL A 36 -21.34 -16.71 22.99
CA VAL A 36 -22.27 -17.25 21.98
C VAL A 36 -23.49 -16.34 21.92
N VAL A 37 -23.74 -15.75 20.75
CA VAL A 37 -24.87 -14.86 20.51
C VAL A 37 -25.73 -15.45 19.40
N GLU A 38 -26.90 -15.97 19.77
CA GLU A 38 -27.85 -16.60 18.86
C GLU A 38 -27.22 -17.71 17.99
N ARG A 39 -26.87 -17.39 16.73
CA ARG A 39 -26.33 -18.31 15.73
C ARG A 39 -24.85 -18.04 15.38
N THR A 40 -24.22 -17.12 16.09
CA THR A 40 -22.82 -16.71 15.89
C THR A 40 -22.06 -16.66 17.22
N ILE A 41 -20.78 -16.31 17.14
CA ILE A 41 -19.94 -16.02 18.30
C ILE A 41 -19.45 -14.58 18.21
N THR A 42 -19.33 -13.95 19.36
CA THR A 42 -18.72 -12.63 19.55
C THR A 42 -17.37 -12.82 20.19
N ILE A 43 -16.33 -12.21 19.63
CA ILE A 43 -14.94 -12.27 20.11
C ILE A 43 -14.50 -10.84 20.40
N ASN A 44 -14.16 -10.56 21.66
CA ASN A 44 -13.77 -9.21 22.12
C ASN A 44 -14.78 -8.12 21.73
N GLY A 45 -16.08 -8.44 21.80
CA GLY A 45 -17.17 -7.52 21.42
C GLY A 45 -17.39 -7.40 19.90
N ILE A 46 -16.61 -8.09 19.07
CA ILE A 46 -16.79 -8.12 17.62
C ILE A 46 -17.51 -9.41 17.23
N GLN A 47 -18.65 -9.26 16.57
CA GLN A 47 -19.44 -10.37 16.09
C GLN A 47 -18.79 -11.02 14.86
N LEU A 48 -18.56 -12.35 14.90
CA LEU A 48 -17.77 -13.05 13.88
C LEU A 48 -18.53 -13.23 12.55
N THR A 49 -19.85 -13.42 12.63
CA THR A 49 -20.78 -13.47 11.49
C THR A 49 -22.13 -12.88 11.91
N SER A 50 -22.98 -12.50 10.98
CA SER A 50 -24.34 -12.01 11.22
C SER A 50 -25.14 -12.97 12.09
N SER A 51 -25.78 -12.44 13.12
CA SER A 51 -26.60 -13.17 14.10
C SER A 51 -27.99 -13.38 13.52
N TYR A 52 -28.44 -12.40 12.72
CA TYR A 52 -29.68 -12.42 11.97
C TYR A 52 -29.65 -13.39 10.78
N ASP A 53 -28.69 -13.23 9.85
CA ASP A 53 -28.58 -14.05 8.65
C ASP A 53 -27.13 -14.23 8.17
N ARG A 54 -26.51 -15.33 8.63
CA ARG A 54 -25.16 -15.76 8.25
C ARG A 54 -25.02 -16.06 6.76
N LEU A 55 -26.06 -16.64 6.15
CA LEU A 55 -25.99 -17.05 4.75
C LEU A 55 -26.06 -15.84 3.83
N ALA A 56 -26.86 -14.83 4.16
CA ALA A 56 -26.88 -13.57 3.41
C ALA A 56 -25.51 -12.87 3.44
N GLU A 57 -24.88 -12.76 4.61
CA GLU A 57 -23.54 -12.18 4.71
C GLU A 57 -22.50 -12.99 3.91
N ALA A 58 -22.50 -14.31 4.05
CA ALA A 58 -21.58 -15.16 3.33
C ALA A 58 -21.77 -15.05 1.80
N LYS A 59 -23.01 -14.90 1.32
CA LYS A 59 -23.29 -14.63 -0.10
C LYS A 59 -22.70 -13.31 -0.57
N LEU A 60 -22.76 -12.25 0.25
CA LEU A 60 -22.13 -10.97 -0.07
C LEU A 60 -20.61 -11.13 -0.24
N GLN A 61 -19.93 -11.83 0.67
CA GLN A 61 -18.48 -12.04 0.53
C GLN A 61 -18.14 -12.89 -0.71
N VAL A 62 -18.88 -13.98 -0.92
CA VAL A 62 -18.67 -14.88 -2.07
C VAL A 62 -18.98 -14.21 -3.42
N SER A 63 -19.79 -13.14 -3.45
CA SER A 63 -20.08 -12.37 -4.67
C SER A 63 -18.85 -11.68 -5.26
N GLN A 64 -17.81 -11.43 -4.46
CA GLN A 64 -16.54 -10.84 -4.91
C GLN A 64 -15.76 -11.77 -5.86
N ILE A 65 -16.06 -13.08 -5.83
CA ILE A 65 -15.41 -14.09 -6.65
C ILE A 65 -16.32 -14.44 -7.82
N ASN A 66 -15.85 -14.17 -9.04
CA ASN A 66 -16.60 -14.47 -10.27
C ASN A 66 -16.94 -15.98 -10.35
N ILE A 67 -18.16 -16.28 -10.79
CA ILE A 67 -18.70 -17.64 -10.85
C ILE A 67 -17.91 -18.58 -11.79
N HIS A 68 -17.18 -18.01 -12.75
CA HIS A 68 -16.33 -18.73 -13.70
C HIS A 68 -14.95 -19.08 -13.13
N ASN A 69 -14.54 -18.52 -12.00
CA ASN A 69 -13.28 -18.90 -11.37
C ASN A 69 -13.33 -20.35 -10.89
N ASN A 70 -12.33 -21.13 -11.29
CA ASN A 70 -12.13 -22.52 -10.89
C ASN A 70 -11.31 -22.65 -9.59
N GLU A 71 -10.73 -21.56 -9.09
CA GLU A 71 -10.07 -21.47 -7.80
C GLU A 71 -10.62 -20.28 -7.01
N ALA A 72 -10.56 -20.37 -5.68
CA ALA A 72 -10.97 -19.30 -4.78
C ALA A 72 -10.11 -19.31 -3.51
N THR A 73 -9.91 -18.14 -2.92
CA THR A 73 -9.26 -17.96 -1.63
C THR A 73 -10.24 -17.34 -0.63
N ILE A 74 -10.28 -17.84 0.61
CA ILE A 74 -10.97 -17.22 1.74
C ILE A 74 -9.92 -16.75 2.74
N TYR A 75 -9.98 -15.49 3.12
CA TYR A 75 -9.24 -14.93 4.25
C TYR A 75 -10.14 -14.86 5.49
N GLY A 76 -9.79 -15.64 6.51
CA GLY A 76 -10.63 -15.86 7.67
C GLY A 76 -11.80 -16.80 7.33
N PRO A 77 -11.83 -18.05 7.83
CA PRO A 77 -12.92 -19.00 7.55
C PRO A 77 -14.25 -18.69 8.26
N ALA A 78 -14.24 -17.81 9.26
CA ALA A 78 -15.30 -17.52 10.21
C ALA A 78 -15.94 -18.81 10.71
N LEU A 79 -17.27 -18.92 10.64
CA LEU A 79 -18.01 -20.14 10.98
C LEU A 79 -18.25 -21.08 9.78
N GLY A 80 -17.55 -20.88 8.67
CA GLY A 80 -17.50 -21.81 7.53
C GLY A 80 -18.57 -21.63 6.44
N ASP A 81 -19.41 -20.60 6.53
CA ASP A 81 -20.50 -20.37 5.58
C ASP A 81 -19.98 -20.04 4.17
N THR A 82 -18.97 -19.19 4.06
CA THR A 82 -18.34 -18.80 2.78
C THR A 82 -17.70 -20.01 2.09
N ALA A 83 -16.99 -20.85 2.84
CA ALA A 83 -16.40 -22.09 2.33
C ALA A 83 -17.46 -23.05 1.81
N THR A 84 -18.56 -23.20 2.55
CA THR A 84 -19.68 -24.06 2.15
C THR A 84 -20.32 -23.57 0.85
N LEU A 85 -20.57 -22.26 0.71
CA LEU A 85 -21.16 -21.68 -0.50
C LEU A 85 -20.23 -21.80 -1.72
N LEU A 86 -18.92 -21.58 -1.56
CA LEU A 86 -17.96 -21.73 -2.65
C LEU A 86 -17.84 -23.17 -3.11
N LEU A 87 -17.76 -24.13 -2.19
CA LEU A 87 -17.69 -25.55 -2.52
C LEU A 87 -18.95 -26.08 -3.22
N ALA A 88 -20.11 -25.44 -3.02
CA ALA A 88 -21.32 -25.77 -3.77
C ALA A 88 -21.22 -25.44 -5.28
N ARG A 89 -20.26 -24.60 -5.70
CA ARG A 89 -20.01 -24.31 -7.11
C ARG A 89 -19.37 -25.52 -7.80
N LYS A 90 -20.05 -26.06 -8.81
CA LYS A 90 -19.55 -27.20 -9.60
C LYS A 90 -18.27 -26.90 -10.38
N SER A 91 -18.05 -25.63 -10.76
CA SER A 91 -16.86 -25.17 -11.47
C SER A 91 -15.61 -25.11 -10.58
N LEU A 92 -15.77 -25.03 -9.26
CA LEU A 92 -14.66 -24.86 -8.33
C LEU A 92 -13.86 -26.15 -8.18
N ARG A 93 -12.59 -26.08 -8.56
CA ARG A 93 -11.59 -27.15 -8.48
C ARG A 93 -10.73 -27.08 -7.23
N LYS A 94 -10.45 -25.87 -6.72
CA LYS A 94 -9.62 -25.66 -5.54
C LYS A 94 -10.14 -24.52 -4.67
N LEU A 95 -10.15 -24.73 -3.36
CA LEU A 95 -10.46 -23.70 -2.36
C LEU A 95 -9.28 -23.56 -1.41
N TYR A 96 -8.69 -22.37 -1.34
CA TYR A 96 -7.69 -22.01 -0.33
C TYR A 96 -8.38 -21.31 0.82
N VAL A 97 -8.13 -21.74 2.05
CA VAL A 97 -8.65 -21.13 3.26
C VAL A 97 -7.46 -20.72 4.10
N ILE A 98 -7.35 -19.43 4.38
CA ILE A 98 -6.22 -18.84 5.09
C ILE A 98 -6.70 -18.35 6.46
N ILE A 99 -6.13 -18.91 7.51
CA ILE A 99 -6.42 -18.58 8.90
C ILE A 99 -5.63 -17.33 9.30
N LEU A 100 -6.35 -16.27 9.66
CA LEU A 100 -5.78 -14.98 10.10
C LEU A 100 -5.54 -14.90 11.60
N ASN A 101 -6.21 -15.75 12.38
CA ASN A 101 -6.03 -15.85 13.82
C ASN A 101 -6.27 -17.30 14.28
N LYS A 102 -5.24 -17.93 14.82
CA LYS A 102 -5.28 -19.34 15.24
C LYS A 102 -6.31 -19.59 16.34
N ALA A 103 -6.36 -18.74 17.37
CA ALA A 103 -7.28 -18.89 18.50
C ALA A 103 -8.75 -18.73 18.07
N ILE A 104 -9.03 -17.77 17.18
CA ILE A 104 -10.38 -17.60 16.62
C ILE A 104 -10.81 -18.82 15.82
N PHE A 105 -9.92 -19.37 15.00
CA PHE A 105 -10.23 -20.57 14.24
C PHE A 105 -10.56 -21.76 15.16
N ILE A 106 -9.86 -21.89 16.30
CA ILE A 106 -10.19 -22.91 17.30
C ILE A 106 -11.62 -22.71 17.84
N HIS A 107 -12.00 -21.49 18.21
CA HIS A 107 -13.37 -21.22 18.64
C HIS A 107 -14.40 -21.49 17.54
N SER A 108 -14.10 -21.21 16.27
CA SER A 108 -14.96 -21.60 15.14
C SER A 108 -15.12 -23.12 15.03
N LEU A 109 -14.05 -23.89 15.23
CA LEU A 109 -14.06 -25.36 15.23
C LEU A 109 -14.89 -25.93 16.38
N GLN A 110 -14.93 -25.25 17.53
CA GLN A 110 -15.73 -25.63 18.69
C GLN A 110 -17.20 -25.20 18.57
N ALA A 111 -17.47 -24.04 17.97
CA ALA A 111 -18.81 -23.47 17.84
C ALA A 111 -19.72 -24.23 16.88
N ILE A 112 -19.15 -24.91 15.87
CA ILE A 112 -19.90 -25.70 14.88
C ILE A 112 -19.50 -27.16 15.00
N GLU A 113 -20.41 -28.03 15.47
CA GLU A 113 -20.14 -29.45 15.73
C GLU A 113 -19.46 -30.17 14.54
N ARG A 114 -19.84 -29.80 13.31
CA ARG A 114 -19.25 -30.38 12.09
C ARG A 114 -19.17 -29.38 10.95
N LEU A 115 -17.96 -28.88 10.69
CA LEU A 115 -17.65 -28.07 9.52
C LEU A 115 -17.40 -28.96 8.30
N LYS A 116 -18.46 -29.25 7.53
CA LYS A 116 -18.41 -30.19 6.39
C LYS A 116 -17.33 -29.85 5.36
N TRP A 117 -17.03 -28.57 5.17
CA TRP A 117 -16.01 -28.11 4.22
C TRP A 117 -14.61 -28.62 4.59
N LEU A 118 -14.31 -28.89 5.87
CA LEU A 118 -13.02 -29.44 6.30
C LEU A 118 -12.73 -30.83 5.72
N SER A 119 -13.75 -31.59 5.31
CA SER A 119 -13.58 -32.91 4.71
C SER A 119 -13.52 -32.87 3.18
N ASP A 120 -13.79 -31.73 2.54
CA ASP A 120 -13.83 -31.64 1.08
C ASP A 120 -12.40 -31.69 0.48
N PRO A 121 -12.10 -32.61 -0.45
CA PRO A 121 -10.75 -32.80 -0.99
C PRO A 121 -10.22 -31.58 -1.75
N ARG A 122 -11.09 -30.66 -2.19
CA ARG A 122 -10.69 -29.44 -2.91
C ARG A 122 -10.09 -28.38 -1.98
N VAL A 123 -10.25 -28.53 -0.68
CA VAL A 123 -9.78 -27.56 0.32
C VAL A 123 -8.29 -27.70 0.59
N SER A 124 -7.60 -26.57 0.59
CA SER A 124 -6.28 -26.36 1.16
C SER A 124 -6.41 -25.37 2.32
N LEU A 125 -5.81 -25.70 3.47
CA LEU A 125 -5.87 -24.89 4.67
C LEU A 125 -4.45 -24.50 5.08
N SER A 126 -4.25 -23.23 5.39
CA SER A 126 -2.96 -22.67 5.78
C SER A 126 -3.15 -21.47 6.71
N ILE A 127 -2.08 -21.02 7.37
CA ILE A 127 -2.08 -19.83 8.23
C ILE A 127 -1.54 -18.62 7.46
N ALA A 128 -1.86 -17.42 7.93
CA ALA A 128 -1.44 -16.18 7.28
C ALA A 128 0.08 -16.08 7.11
N SER A 129 0.85 -16.44 8.14
CA SER A 129 2.32 -16.37 8.15
C SER A 129 3.04 -17.23 7.10
N SER A 130 2.34 -18.12 6.40
CA SER A 130 2.89 -18.85 5.25
C SER A 130 2.70 -18.14 3.90
N HIS A 131 2.23 -16.88 3.90
CA HIS A 131 1.97 -16.14 2.66
C HIS A 131 2.48 -14.70 2.76
N ASP A 132 3.36 -14.33 1.82
CA ASP A 132 3.86 -12.95 1.73
C ASP A 132 2.85 -12.02 1.06
N GLU A 133 1.97 -12.54 0.19
CA GLU A 133 1.07 -11.75 -0.66
C GLU A 133 -0.36 -12.30 -0.74
N VAL A 134 -1.28 -11.41 -1.16
CA VAL A 134 -2.69 -11.73 -1.37
C VAL A 134 -2.88 -12.63 -2.59
N ARG A 135 -3.61 -13.73 -2.42
CA ARG A 135 -3.93 -14.69 -3.49
C ARG A 135 -5.31 -14.41 -4.08
N LEU A 136 -5.33 -13.86 -5.29
CA LEU A 136 -6.55 -13.68 -6.09
C LEU A 136 -7.01 -15.00 -6.75
N PRO A 137 -8.31 -15.16 -7.07
CA PRO A 137 -9.43 -14.35 -6.57
C PRO A 137 -9.74 -14.71 -5.12
N PHE A 138 -10.15 -13.73 -4.31
CA PHE A 138 -10.46 -13.97 -2.91
C PHE A 138 -11.77 -13.32 -2.47
N CYS A 139 -12.25 -13.78 -1.33
CA CYS A 139 -13.14 -13.03 -0.46
C CYS A 139 -12.59 -13.09 0.98
N ALA A 140 -13.07 -12.21 1.85
CA ALA A 140 -12.64 -12.17 3.23
C ALA A 140 -13.84 -11.96 4.16
N ASN A 141 -13.78 -12.56 5.35
CA ASN A 141 -14.76 -12.28 6.40
C ASN A 141 -14.33 -11.02 7.18
N PRO A 142 -15.11 -9.93 7.20
CA PRO A 142 -14.67 -8.64 7.73
C PRO A 142 -14.26 -8.67 9.21
N ALA A 143 -14.94 -9.48 10.03
CA ALA A 143 -14.63 -9.59 11.45
C ALA A 143 -13.22 -10.16 11.70
N GLU A 144 -12.79 -11.15 10.91
CA GLU A 144 -11.48 -11.77 11.07
C GLU A 144 -10.34 -10.95 10.50
N LEU A 145 -10.60 -10.05 9.55
CA LEU A 145 -9.61 -9.05 9.15
C LEU A 145 -9.29 -8.11 10.32
N LYS A 146 -10.32 -7.69 11.07
CA LYS A 146 -10.15 -6.83 12.27
C LYS A 146 -9.53 -7.55 13.45
N LEU A 147 -9.74 -8.86 13.55
CA LEU A 147 -9.30 -9.69 14.66
C LEU A 147 -8.06 -10.53 14.31
N ALA A 148 -7.33 -10.21 13.24
CA ALA A 148 -6.11 -10.90 12.87
C ALA A 148 -5.10 -10.87 14.04
N ASP A 149 -4.39 -11.99 14.25
CA ASP A 149 -3.33 -12.03 15.26
C ASP A 149 -2.05 -11.35 14.73
N LEU A 150 -1.01 -11.25 15.56
CA LEU A 150 0.26 -10.61 15.17
C LEU A 150 0.91 -11.25 13.94
N GLU A 151 0.69 -12.54 13.71
CA GLU A 151 1.20 -13.25 12.53
C GLU A 151 0.32 -13.00 11.28
N GLY A 152 -0.95 -12.66 11.48
CA GLY A 152 -1.92 -12.39 10.41
C GLY A 152 -2.13 -10.93 10.06
N GLU A 153 -1.76 -9.97 10.93
CA GLU A 153 -2.04 -8.53 10.77
C GLU A 153 -1.51 -7.99 9.43
N GLN A 154 -0.28 -8.35 9.05
CA GLN A 154 0.33 -7.90 7.79
C GLN A 154 -0.47 -8.36 6.56
N LEU A 155 -0.88 -9.63 6.53
CA LEU A 155 -1.65 -10.16 5.40
C LEU A 155 -3.08 -9.63 5.39
N ALA A 156 -3.70 -9.49 6.58
CA ALA A 156 -5.03 -8.89 6.74
C ALA A 156 -5.05 -7.44 6.24
N ASP A 157 -4.02 -6.64 6.56
CA ASP A 157 -3.85 -5.29 6.04
C ASP A 157 -3.79 -5.28 4.50
N LYS A 158 -2.97 -6.14 3.89
CA LYS A 158 -2.87 -6.25 2.43
C LYS A 158 -4.21 -6.63 1.79
N VAL A 159 -4.94 -7.56 2.40
CA VAL A 159 -6.29 -7.97 1.96
C VAL A 159 -7.28 -6.80 2.07
N GLN A 160 -7.27 -6.06 3.17
CA GLN A 160 -8.13 -4.91 3.39
C GLN A 160 -7.86 -3.79 2.37
N ILE A 161 -6.59 -3.52 2.07
CA ILE A 161 -6.20 -2.55 1.04
C ILE A 161 -6.73 -2.99 -0.33
N GLU A 162 -6.60 -4.27 -0.68
CA GLU A 162 -7.06 -4.80 -1.98
C GLU A 162 -8.59 -4.74 -2.13
N LEU A 163 -9.34 -5.02 -1.06
CA LEU A 163 -10.80 -4.84 -1.02
C LEU A 163 -11.19 -3.37 -1.22
N ASN A 164 -10.48 -2.47 -0.55
CA ASN A 164 -10.71 -1.03 -0.68
C ASN A 164 -10.30 -0.49 -2.05
N GLN A 165 -9.33 -1.11 -2.72
CA GLN A 165 -8.83 -0.65 -4.02
C GLN A 165 -9.92 -0.65 -5.08
N GLN A 166 -10.80 -1.66 -5.13
CA GLN A 166 -11.92 -1.65 -6.08
C GLN A 166 -12.89 -0.48 -5.84
N PHE A 167 -13.20 -0.19 -4.58
CA PHE A 167 -14.04 0.94 -4.20
C PHE A 167 -13.37 2.29 -4.52
N LEU A 168 -12.07 2.42 -4.23
CA LEU A 168 -11.28 3.61 -4.55
C LEU A 168 -11.21 3.83 -6.06
N LEU A 169 -10.93 2.79 -6.86
CA LEU A 169 -10.90 2.89 -8.32
C LEU A 169 -12.23 3.35 -8.90
N GLU A 170 -13.37 2.91 -8.36
CA GLU A 170 -14.70 3.36 -8.81
C GLU A 170 -14.97 4.82 -8.42
N LYS A 171 -14.56 5.25 -7.22
CA LYS A 171 -14.63 6.66 -6.79
C LYS A 171 -13.71 7.56 -7.61
N HIS A 172 -12.51 7.09 -7.95
CA HIS A 172 -11.59 7.77 -8.85
C HIS A 172 -12.22 7.89 -10.24
N ARG A 173 -12.83 6.81 -10.78
CA ARG A 173 -13.54 6.80 -12.07
C ARG A 173 -14.54 7.95 -12.23
N ARG A 174 -15.24 8.31 -11.15
CA ARG A 174 -16.21 9.43 -11.12
C ARG A 174 -15.56 10.83 -11.09
N ARG A 175 -14.31 10.96 -10.62
CA ARG A 175 -13.53 12.21 -10.62
C ARG A 175 -12.80 12.51 -11.94
N HIS A 176 -12.70 11.54 -12.87
CA HIS A 176 -11.96 11.75 -14.13
C HIS A 176 -12.49 12.90 -14.99
N GLN A 177 -13.76 13.31 -14.86
CA GLN A 177 -14.29 14.45 -15.63
C GLN A 177 -13.63 15.79 -15.26
N GLU A 178 -13.10 15.96 -14.05
CA GLU A 178 -12.33 17.16 -13.66
C GLU A 178 -10.83 17.06 -14.01
N GLN A 179 -10.32 15.84 -14.25
CA GLN A 179 -8.90 15.55 -14.46
C GLN A 179 -8.48 15.46 -15.94
N CYS A 180 -9.42 15.35 -16.89
CA CYS A 180 -9.07 15.33 -18.31
C CYS A 180 -8.61 16.69 -18.83
N ASN A 181 -9.11 17.81 -18.28
CA ASN A 181 -8.75 19.16 -18.77
C ASN A 181 -7.24 19.44 -18.70
N PRO A 182 -6.55 19.21 -17.56
CA PRO A 182 -5.08 19.36 -17.49
C PRO A 182 -4.31 18.53 -18.53
N ILE A 183 -4.75 17.28 -18.77
CA ILE A 183 -4.09 16.39 -19.74
C ILE A 183 -4.17 16.99 -21.14
N LEU A 184 -5.36 17.43 -21.56
CA LEU A 184 -5.54 18.04 -22.87
C LEU A 184 -4.76 19.35 -23.00
N ASP A 185 -4.76 20.19 -21.97
CA ASP A 185 -4.02 21.45 -21.94
C ASP A 185 -2.49 21.24 -21.99
N SER A 186 -2.01 20.09 -21.53
CA SER A 186 -0.59 19.74 -21.52
C SER A 186 -0.05 19.26 -22.88
N ILE A 187 -0.90 18.82 -23.82
CA ILE A 187 -0.50 18.13 -25.06
C ILE A 187 0.56 18.90 -25.85
N ALA A 188 0.38 20.21 -26.01
CA ALA A 188 1.31 21.04 -26.78
C ALA A 188 2.73 21.04 -26.17
N TYR A 189 2.82 21.01 -24.83
CA TYR A 189 4.10 20.85 -24.13
C TYR A 189 4.64 19.43 -24.29
N VAL A 190 3.78 18.42 -24.17
CA VAL A 190 4.17 17.02 -24.38
C VAL A 190 4.73 16.79 -25.78
N GLN A 191 4.28 17.51 -26.81
CA GLN A 191 4.85 17.40 -28.16
C GLN A 191 6.20 18.10 -28.30
N LYS A 192 6.42 19.19 -27.55
CA LYS A 192 7.62 20.02 -27.60
C LYS A 192 8.78 19.47 -26.75
N ASP A 193 8.46 18.95 -25.58
CA ASP A 193 9.45 18.63 -24.55
C ASP A 193 10.02 17.21 -24.72
N GLY A 194 11.22 16.99 -24.18
CA GLY A 194 11.96 15.73 -24.34
C GLY A 194 11.28 14.53 -23.68
N ASP A 195 11.58 13.33 -24.16
CA ASP A 195 11.26 12.08 -23.46
C ASP A 195 12.33 11.80 -22.40
N ILE A 196 11.96 11.20 -21.27
CA ILE A 196 12.96 10.89 -20.22
C ILE A 196 14.07 9.94 -20.69
N SER A 197 13.91 9.23 -21.83
CA SER A 197 15.00 8.48 -22.47
C SER A 197 16.17 9.31 -22.96
N THR A 198 15.98 10.62 -23.15
CA THR A 198 17.06 11.54 -23.50
C THR A 198 17.61 12.31 -22.29
N LEU A 199 17.14 11.98 -21.08
CA LEU A 199 17.63 12.60 -19.84
C LEU A 199 19.07 12.12 -19.56
N PRO A 200 20.01 13.04 -19.21
CA PRO A 200 21.39 12.66 -18.92
C PRO A 200 21.47 11.79 -17.68
N LYS A 201 22.16 10.65 -17.76
CA LYS A 201 22.36 9.81 -16.57
C LYS A 201 23.35 10.47 -15.60
N PRO A 202 23.04 10.48 -14.30
CA PRO A 202 23.96 11.01 -13.29
C PRO A 202 25.23 10.16 -13.24
N GLN A 203 26.37 10.79 -12.92
CA GLN A 203 27.64 10.08 -12.72
C GLN A 203 27.72 9.39 -11.34
N GLN A 204 26.92 9.87 -10.38
CA GLN A 204 26.86 9.32 -9.03
C GLN A 204 26.05 8.03 -9.01
N ALA A 205 26.58 6.99 -8.35
CA ALA A 205 25.89 5.72 -8.14
C ALA A 205 24.73 5.81 -7.12
N ASP A 206 24.85 6.76 -6.19
CA ASP A 206 23.88 7.02 -5.13
C ASP A 206 22.99 8.21 -5.52
N LEU A 207 21.69 7.98 -5.63
CA LEU A 207 20.71 9.05 -5.83
C LEU A 207 19.78 9.17 -4.62
N PHE A 208 19.44 10.42 -4.28
CA PHE A 208 18.62 10.76 -3.13
C PHE A 208 17.22 11.12 -3.60
N ILE A 209 16.24 10.31 -3.20
CA ILE A 209 14.83 10.60 -3.40
C ILE A 209 14.35 11.42 -2.21
N VAL A 210 14.00 12.67 -2.46
CA VAL A 210 13.57 13.61 -1.42
C VAL A 210 12.07 13.84 -1.52
N ALA A 211 11.35 13.32 -0.53
CA ALA A 211 9.91 13.44 -0.38
C ALA A 211 9.52 14.47 0.69
N ALA A 212 8.24 14.82 0.79
CA ALA A 212 7.76 15.91 1.64
C ALA A 212 7.37 15.49 3.07
N GLY A 213 7.65 14.25 3.48
CA GLY A 213 7.32 13.76 4.82
C GLY A 213 8.11 14.46 5.93
N PRO A 214 7.54 14.59 7.14
CA PRO A 214 8.17 15.29 8.26
C PRO A 214 9.62 14.91 8.57
N THR A 215 10.01 13.64 8.38
CA THR A 215 11.39 13.21 8.65
C THR A 215 12.44 13.86 7.73
N LEU A 216 12.05 14.50 6.61
CA LEU A 216 12.98 15.24 5.75
C LEU A 216 13.81 16.25 6.56
N ALA A 217 13.19 16.91 7.54
CA ALA A 217 13.84 17.91 8.39
C ALA A 217 15.11 17.38 9.06
N LEU A 218 15.17 16.07 9.37
CA LEU A 218 16.33 15.45 9.99
C LEU A 218 17.55 15.46 9.05
N HIS A 219 17.35 15.52 7.74
CA HIS A 219 18.37 15.29 6.73
C HIS A 219 18.84 16.56 5.99
N LEU A 220 18.22 17.71 6.24
CA LEU A 220 18.52 18.96 5.53
C LEU A 220 19.99 19.39 5.67
N ASP A 221 20.57 19.31 6.88
CA ASP A 221 21.98 19.59 7.13
C ASP A 221 22.91 18.72 6.25
N TYR A 222 22.60 17.42 6.16
CA TYR A 222 23.40 16.48 5.38
C TYR A 222 23.35 16.83 3.89
N LEU A 223 22.15 17.12 3.37
CA LEU A 223 21.93 17.46 1.97
C LEU A 223 22.66 18.78 1.60
N LEU A 224 22.58 19.79 2.48
CA LEU A 224 23.27 21.06 2.28
C LEU A 224 24.80 20.92 2.28
N GLN A 225 25.33 20.09 3.18
CA GLN A 225 26.77 19.87 3.32
C GLN A 225 27.36 19.05 2.17
N HIS A 226 26.70 17.95 1.78
CA HIS A 226 27.26 16.97 0.84
C HIS A 226 26.83 17.18 -0.60
N LYS A 227 25.73 17.91 -0.83
CA LYS A 227 25.19 18.23 -2.16
C LYS A 227 25.12 16.99 -3.09
N PRO A 228 24.47 15.90 -2.65
CA PRO A 228 24.33 14.71 -3.49
C PRO A 228 23.36 14.98 -4.66
N PHE A 229 23.26 14.04 -5.60
CA PHE A 229 22.23 14.12 -6.65
C PHE A 229 20.84 13.90 -6.05
N ILE A 230 19.95 14.88 -6.19
CA ILE A 230 18.62 14.90 -5.59
C ILE A 230 17.54 14.83 -6.66
N ILE A 231 16.68 13.82 -6.54
CA ILE A 231 15.38 13.74 -7.21
C ILE A 231 14.32 14.09 -6.17
N ALA A 232 13.80 15.31 -6.23
CA ALA A 232 12.79 15.82 -5.31
C ALA A 232 11.37 15.61 -5.87
N VAL A 233 10.41 15.35 -4.97
CA VAL A 233 8.99 15.52 -5.30
C VAL A 233 8.61 17.00 -5.16
N ASP A 234 7.66 17.47 -5.97
CA ASP A 234 7.16 18.85 -5.96
C ASP A 234 6.90 19.44 -4.56
N ALA A 235 6.18 18.72 -3.70
CA ALA A 235 5.85 19.14 -2.34
C ALA A 235 7.08 19.36 -1.41
N SER A 236 8.27 18.86 -1.77
CA SER A 236 9.49 19.05 -0.97
C SER A 236 10.32 20.26 -1.41
N VAL A 237 10.04 20.82 -2.60
CA VAL A 237 10.89 21.86 -3.23
C VAL A 237 10.99 23.11 -2.37
N ARG A 238 9.86 23.60 -1.84
CA ARG A 238 9.85 24.79 -0.97
C ARG A 238 10.72 24.62 0.27
N VAL A 239 10.67 23.44 0.91
CA VAL A 239 11.48 23.14 2.10
C VAL A 239 12.97 23.11 1.74
N LEU A 240 13.33 22.49 0.62
CA LEU A 240 14.71 22.42 0.14
C LEU A 240 15.28 23.81 -0.17
N LEU A 241 14.58 24.60 -0.98
CA LEU A 241 15.06 25.92 -1.39
C LEU A 241 15.20 26.89 -0.22
N ASN A 242 14.26 26.86 0.74
CA ASN A 242 14.35 27.66 1.96
C ASN A 242 15.55 27.29 2.84
N TYR A 243 16.05 26.06 2.73
CA TYR A 243 17.26 25.59 3.39
C TYR A 243 18.53 25.79 2.55
N GLY A 244 18.43 26.43 1.38
CA GLY A 244 19.56 26.64 0.48
C GLY A 244 19.98 25.40 -0.32
N ILE A 245 19.08 24.44 -0.49
CA ILE A 245 19.31 23.20 -1.25
C ILE A 245 18.55 23.28 -2.57
N THR A 246 19.26 23.19 -3.69
CA THR A 246 18.65 23.12 -5.03
C THR A 246 18.64 21.66 -5.50
N PRO A 247 17.48 21.08 -5.85
CA PRO A 247 17.41 19.73 -6.40
C PRO A 247 17.90 19.68 -7.86
N ASP A 248 18.43 18.53 -8.29
CA ASP A 248 18.83 18.30 -9.68
C ASP A 248 17.62 18.01 -10.57
N ILE A 249 16.67 17.22 -10.06
CA ILE A 249 15.43 16.87 -10.73
C ILE A 249 14.25 17.09 -9.79
N VAL A 250 13.17 17.65 -10.30
CA VAL A 250 11.85 17.68 -9.65
C VAL A 250 10.86 16.84 -10.45
N VAL A 251 10.13 15.97 -9.76
CA VAL A 251 9.03 15.20 -10.35
C VAL A 251 7.70 15.82 -9.92
N SER A 252 6.80 16.08 -10.88
CA SER A 252 5.47 16.65 -10.61
C SER A 252 4.37 16.07 -11.51
N ILE A 253 3.22 15.77 -10.91
CA ILE A 253 2.12 15.01 -11.55
C ILE A 253 0.74 15.55 -11.20
N ASP A 254 0.61 16.23 -10.06
CA ASP A 254 -0.68 16.64 -9.52
C ASP A 254 -1.26 17.84 -10.29
N TYR A 255 -2.56 17.82 -10.51
CA TYR A 255 -3.31 18.88 -11.18
C TYR A 255 -3.51 20.14 -10.30
N LYS A 256 -3.02 20.09 -9.05
CA LYS A 256 -2.92 21.23 -8.13
C LYS A 256 -1.49 21.47 -7.64
N ALA A 257 -0.49 21.03 -8.41
CA ALA A 257 0.91 21.10 -7.97
C ALA A 257 1.46 22.53 -7.90
N PHE A 258 0.84 23.53 -8.55
CA PHE A 258 1.38 24.89 -8.59
C PHE A 258 1.50 25.55 -7.22
N GLN A 259 0.61 25.20 -6.27
CA GLN A 259 0.70 25.68 -4.88
C GLN A 259 2.06 25.42 -4.21
N PHE A 260 2.79 24.38 -4.63
CA PHE A 260 4.11 24.07 -4.09
C PHE A 260 5.20 25.03 -4.59
N PHE A 261 4.93 25.73 -5.69
CA PHE A 261 5.83 26.66 -6.37
C PHE A 261 5.43 28.14 -6.22
N GLU A 262 4.24 28.42 -5.68
CA GLU A 262 3.82 29.79 -5.34
C GLU A 262 4.88 30.50 -4.47
N ASP A 263 5.18 31.76 -4.78
CA ASP A 263 6.17 32.59 -4.06
C ASP A 263 7.63 32.08 -4.09
N ILE A 264 7.94 31.06 -4.88
CA ILE A 264 9.33 30.72 -5.20
C ILE A 264 9.83 31.70 -6.27
N ASP A 265 11.13 32.03 -6.28
CA ASP A 265 11.74 32.69 -7.44
C ASP A 265 12.07 31.61 -8.48
N PRO A 266 11.51 31.66 -9.71
CA PRO A 266 11.80 30.67 -10.73
C PRO A 266 13.31 30.49 -10.95
N ASN A 267 14.10 31.57 -10.85
CA ASN A 267 15.54 31.50 -11.08
C ASN A 267 16.27 30.52 -10.14
N ALA A 268 15.69 30.20 -8.98
CA ALA A 268 16.23 29.19 -8.07
C ALA A 268 16.18 27.76 -8.65
N LEU A 269 15.38 27.54 -9.70
CA LEU A 269 15.16 26.26 -10.39
C LEU A 269 15.68 26.26 -11.83
N LYS A 270 16.44 27.28 -12.25
CA LYS A 270 16.93 27.40 -13.63
C LYS A 270 17.83 26.24 -14.07
N ASP A 271 18.55 25.65 -13.12
CA ASP A 271 19.45 24.51 -13.32
C ASP A 271 18.79 23.18 -12.91
N THR A 272 17.53 23.21 -12.46
CA THR A 272 16.75 22.03 -12.05
C THR A 272 15.92 21.51 -13.21
N THR A 273 16.03 20.22 -13.49
CA THR A 273 15.21 19.55 -14.51
C THR A 273 13.82 19.24 -13.96
N LEU A 274 12.76 19.57 -14.72
CA LEU A 274 11.41 19.09 -14.45
C LEU A 274 11.15 17.78 -15.20
N VAL A 275 10.74 16.74 -14.49
CA VAL A 275 10.09 15.57 -15.06
C VAL A 275 8.61 15.64 -14.70
N TYR A 276 7.76 15.93 -15.68
CA TYR A 276 6.33 16.10 -15.46
C TYR A 276 5.50 15.03 -16.15
N PHE A 277 4.27 14.87 -15.66
CA PHE A 277 3.26 14.02 -16.27
C PHE A 277 2.15 14.89 -16.86
N PRO A 278 1.48 14.47 -17.95
CA PRO A 278 0.44 15.25 -18.62
C PRO A 278 -0.70 15.74 -17.70
N ASN A 279 -0.96 15.07 -16.58
CA ASN A 279 -1.98 15.49 -15.62
C ASN A 279 -1.55 16.69 -14.73
N VAL A 280 -0.28 17.10 -14.77
CA VAL A 280 0.20 18.21 -13.93
C VAL A 280 -0.52 19.51 -14.29
N GLU A 281 -0.69 20.37 -13.29
CA GLU A 281 -1.17 21.74 -13.52
C GLU A 281 -0.25 22.48 -14.50
N THR A 282 -0.78 22.95 -15.63
CA THR A 282 0.03 23.53 -16.72
C THR A 282 0.80 24.78 -16.31
N GLN A 283 0.35 25.48 -15.26
CA GLN A 283 1.09 26.59 -14.66
C GLN A 283 2.48 26.17 -14.17
N VAL A 284 2.65 24.94 -13.66
CA VAL A 284 3.97 24.40 -13.29
C VAL A 284 4.90 24.34 -14.49
N ILE A 285 4.39 23.85 -15.64
CA ILE A 285 5.15 23.73 -16.89
C ILE A 285 5.54 25.11 -17.42
N GLN A 286 4.62 26.08 -17.38
CA GLN A 286 4.84 27.45 -17.86
C GLN A 286 5.81 28.24 -16.98
N TYR A 287 5.75 28.02 -15.68
CA TYR A 287 6.58 28.67 -14.68
C TYR A 287 8.01 28.10 -14.66
N TRP A 288 8.22 26.86 -15.14
CA TRP A 288 9.51 26.20 -15.05
C TRP A 288 10.58 26.84 -15.96
N PRO A 289 11.72 27.32 -15.40
CA PRO A 289 12.76 27.96 -16.19
C PRO A 289 13.85 27.01 -16.68
N GLY A 290 13.99 25.84 -16.05
CA GLY A 290 14.96 24.82 -16.41
C GLY A 290 14.50 23.84 -17.51
N PRO A 291 15.31 22.82 -17.83
CA PRO A 291 14.95 21.76 -18.78
C PRO A 291 13.68 21.02 -18.35
N ARG A 292 12.89 20.55 -19.31
CA ARG A 292 11.63 19.83 -19.07
C ARG A 292 11.57 18.55 -19.88
N TYR A 293 11.11 17.48 -19.24
CA TYR A 293 10.89 16.17 -19.83
C TYR A 293 9.54 15.62 -19.42
N CYS A 294 8.88 14.93 -20.34
CA CYS A 294 7.58 14.32 -20.09
C CYS A 294 7.71 12.79 -19.98
N SER A 295 7.07 12.24 -18.95
CA SER A 295 6.77 10.82 -18.81
C SER A 295 5.28 10.62 -18.48
N TYR A 296 4.80 9.38 -18.53
CA TYR A 296 3.46 9.02 -18.04
C TYR A 296 3.44 7.58 -17.52
N SER A 297 2.34 7.18 -16.89
CA SER A 297 2.16 5.80 -16.40
C SER A 297 1.29 4.99 -17.36
N PRO A 298 1.35 3.65 -17.35
CA PRO A 298 0.49 2.81 -18.19
C PRO A 298 -0.99 2.78 -17.76
N THR A 299 -1.42 3.67 -16.86
CA THR A 299 -2.80 3.71 -16.37
C THR A 299 -3.78 4.19 -17.45
N PRO A 300 -5.07 3.78 -17.38
CA PRO A 300 -6.11 4.27 -18.29
C PRO A 300 -6.28 5.79 -18.35
N MET A 301 -5.78 6.52 -17.34
CA MET A 301 -5.84 7.98 -17.27
C MET A 301 -5.22 8.66 -18.50
N TYR A 302 -4.17 8.08 -19.07
CA TYR A 302 -3.44 8.63 -20.21
C TYR A 302 -3.90 8.06 -21.56
N GLN A 303 -5.07 7.41 -21.61
CA GLN A 303 -5.63 6.87 -22.86
C GLN A 303 -5.89 7.95 -23.90
N GLU A 304 -6.22 9.17 -23.48
CA GLU A 304 -6.50 10.27 -24.41
C GLU A 304 -5.27 10.74 -25.19
N ILE A 305 -4.06 10.46 -24.70
CA ILE A 305 -2.80 10.88 -25.33
C ILE A 305 -2.07 9.73 -26.04
N THR A 306 -2.71 8.56 -26.19
CA THR A 306 -2.08 7.40 -26.85
C THR A 306 -1.84 7.58 -28.35
N TYR A 307 -2.40 8.64 -28.96
CA TYR A 307 -2.12 9.01 -30.34
C TYR A 307 -0.78 9.74 -30.50
N LEU A 308 -0.19 10.24 -29.40
CA LEU A 308 1.16 10.79 -29.41
C LEU A 308 2.20 9.65 -29.52
N PRO A 309 3.41 9.93 -30.02
CA PRO A 309 4.49 8.95 -29.99
C PRO A 309 4.67 8.40 -28.57
N PRO A 310 4.84 7.08 -28.41
CA PRO A 310 4.97 6.46 -27.09
C PRO A 310 6.18 7.02 -26.37
N ARG A 311 5.99 7.39 -25.11
CA ARG A 311 7.06 7.90 -24.23
C ARG A 311 7.49 6.82 -23.25
N THR A 312 8.70 6.99 -22.72
CA THR A 312 9.19 6.16 -21.64
C THR A 312 8.29 6.36 -20.43
N GLN A 313 7.76 5.26 -19.91
CA GLN A 313 6.80 5.26 -18.82
C GLN A 313 7.46 5.04 -17.47
N LEU A 314 6.91 5.67 -16.45
CA LEU A 314 7.30 5.47 -15.06
C LEU A 314 6.14 4.86 -14.25
N PHE A 315 6.52 4.08 -13.24
CA PHE A 315 5.63 3.45 -12.28
C PHE A 315 4.96 4.51 -11.39
N CYS A 316 3.63 4.43 -11.30
CA CYS A 316 2.83 5.27 -10.42
C CYS A 316 1.87 4.40 -9.60
N ALA A 317 1.79 4.68 -8.30
CA ALA A 317 0.85 4.06 -7.38
C ALA A 317 0.23 5.08 -6.42
N GLY A 318 -0.21 6.24 -6.94
CA GLY A 318 -1.01 7.22 -6.19
C GLY A 318 -0.25 8.30 -5.41
N SER A 319 1.08 8.23 -5.37
CA SER A 319 1.95 9.30 -4.82
C SER A 319 3.10 9.60 -5.78
N VAL A 320 3.51 10.88 -5.86
CA VAL A 320 4.64 11.39 -6.68
C VAL A 320 5.98 10.73 -6.27
N VAL A 321 6.06 10.20 -5.05
CA VAL A 321 7.22 9.41 -4.60
C VAL A 321 7.48 8.20 -5.50
N HIS A 322 6.46 7.50 -5.97
CA HIS A 322 6.67 6.27 -6.77
C HIS A 322 7.40 6.55 -8.09
N PRO A 323 6.96 7.50 -8.93
CA PRO A 323 7.68 7.83 -10.16
C PRO A 323 9.01 8.52 -9.89
N ALA A 324 9.20 9.23 -8.77
CA ALA A 324 10.51 9.73 -8.39
C ALA A 324 11.50 8.59 -8.07
N ILE A 325 11.06 7.57 -7.35
CA ILE A 325 11.84 6.35 -7.08
C ILE A 325 12.13 5.60 -8.37
N ASP A 326 11.11 5.39 -9.22
CA ASP A 326 11.26 4.67 -10.49
C ASP A 326 12.15 5.43 -11.47
N LEU A 327 12.12 6.77 -11.46
CA LEU A 327 13.06 7.59 -12.21
C LEU A 327 14.50 7.34 -11.72
N GLY A 328 14.73 7.24 -10.42
CA GLY A 328 16.03 6.87 -9.88
C GLY A 328 16.54 5.51 -10.37
N VAL A 329 15.65 4.50 -10.42
CA VAL A 329 15.96 3.17 -10.99
C VAL A 329 16.24 3.27 -12.49
N TYR A 330 15.42 4.02 -13.22
CA TYR A 330 15.58 4.26 -14.65
C TYR A 330 16.92 4.90 -14.99
N LEU A 331 17.37 5.84 -14.15
CA LEU A 331 18.67 6.50 -14.23
C LEU A 331 19.83 5.61 -13.75
N GLN A 332 19.58 4.32 -13.50
CA GLN A 332 20.58 3.30 -13.17
C GLN A 332 21.30 3.53 -11.85
N ALA A 333 20.62 4.09 -10.85
CA ALA A 333 21.16 4.16 -9.49
C ALA A 333 21.50 2.76 -8.97
N GLU A 334 22.68 2.59 -8.40
CA GLU A 334 23.03 1.38 -7.65
C GLU A 334 22.35 1.40 -6.27
N ARG A 335 22.26 2.59 -5.67
CA ARG A 335 21.65 2.84 -4.37
C ARG A 335 20.67 4.00 -4.45
N LEU A 336 19.46 3.78 -3.94
CA LEU A 336 18.46 4.83 -3.77
C LEU A 336 18.24 5.11 -2.30
N ILE A 337 18.53 6.35 -1.89
CA ILE A 337 18.36 6.81 -0.51
C ILE A 337 17.03 7.56 -0.43
N LEU A 338 16.11 7.04 0.37
CA LEU A 338 14.75 7.58 0.51
C LEU A 338 14.68 8.46 1.76
N LEU A 339 14.43 9.75 1.57
CA LEU A 339 14.33 10.76 2.63
C LEU A 339 12.94 11.42 2.61
N GLY A 340 12.34 11.66 3.77
CA GLY A 340 10.97 12.18 3.89
C GLY A 340 9.89 11.24 3.33
N THR A 341 10.18 9.95 3.19
CA THR A 341 9.25 8.94 2.62
C THR A 341 8.44 8.27 3.73
N ASP A 342 7.70 9.07 4.48
CA ASP A 342 7.18 8.66 5.79
C ASP A 342 6.02 7.67 5.74
N PHE A 343 5.09 7.78 4.78
CA PHE A 343 3.83 7.01 4.72
C PHE A 343 3.06 6.86 6.05
N ALA A 344 3.26 7.81 6.97
CA ALA A 344 2.67 7.88 8.28
C ALA A 344 2.62 9.35 8.73
N PHE A 345 1.79 9.65 9.74
CA PHE A 345 1.73 10.97 10.34
C PHE A 345 2.81 11.12 11.42
N THR A 346 4.07 11.20 11.00
CA THR A 346 5.20 11.39 11.92
C THR A 346 5.04 12.72 12.66
N TYR A 347 5.23 12.71 13.98
CA TYR A 347 5.06 13.89 14.84
C TYR A 347 3.67 14.55 14.76
N ASN A 348 2.62 13.82 14.40
CA ASN A 348 1.27 14.34 14.11
C ASN A 348 1.24 15.39 12.98
N LYS A 349 2.20 15.35 12.05
CA LYS A 349 2.27 16.23 10.89
C LYS A 349 2.10 15.42 9.61
N SER A 350 1.43 16.00 8.61
CA SER A 350 1.33 15.42 7.26
C SER A 350 2.56 15.70 6.38
N HIS A 351 3.24 16.82 6.62
CA HIS A 351 4.38 17.30 5.84
C HIS A 351 5.47 17.92 6.71
N ALA A 352 6.70 17.99 6.19
CA ALA A 352 7.81 18.71 6.84
C ALA A 352 7.48 20.18 7.04
N ALA A 353 7.58 20.64 8.29
CA ALA A 353 7.35 22.03 8.66
C ALA A 353 8.64 22.84 8.53
N ILE A 354 8.51 24.05 8.01
CA ILE A 354 9.50 25.12 8.20
C ILE A 354 9.28 25.65 9.62
N SER A 355 10.34 25.84 10.40
CA SER A 355 10.33 26.36 11.79
C SER A 355 9.19 27.35 12.07
N ASP A 356 8.36 27.06 13.09
CA ASP A 356 7.33 27.84 13.81
C ASP A 356 6.48 28.94 13.11
N GLN A 357 6.62 29.22 11.81
CA GLN A 357 6.03 30.43 11.20
C GLN A 357 5.27 30.24 9.88
N VAL A 358 5.08 29.03 9.34
CA VAL A 358 4.27 28.89 8.10
C VAL A 358 3.30 27.72 8.13
N LYS A 359 2.05 28.05 7.75
CA LYS A 359 0.82 27.25 7.68
C LYS A 359 0.86 26.05 6.68
N ALA A 360 1.93 25.26 6.66
CA ALA A 360 2.02 24.05 5.84
C ALA A 360 1.77 22.76 6.64
N SER A 361 1.79 22.82 7.97
CA SER A 361 1.36 21.72 8.82
C SER A 361 -0.13 21.87 9.14
N HIS A 362 -0.98 21.08 8.49
CA HIS A 362 -2.27 20.77 9.09
C HIS A 362 -1.98 19.87 10.29
N GLU A 363 -2.11 20.40 11.52
CA GLU A 363 -2.29 19.55 12.69
C GLU A 363 -3.55 18.70 12.42
N LEU A 364 -3.37 17.40 12.24
CA LEU A 364 -4.51 16.53 11.99
C LEU A 364 -5.35 16.44 13.26
N GLU A 365 -6.64 16.73 13.12
CA GLU A 365 -7.63 16.35 14.12
C GLU A 365 -7.51 14.84 14.36
N LEU A 366 -7.40 14.44 15.64
CA LEU A 366 -7.22 13.06 16.14
C LEU A 366 -8.24 12.04 15.59
N ASN A 367 -9.30 12.48 14.91
CA ASN A 367 -10.34 11.65 14.32
C ASN A 367 -10.04 11.13 12.89
N ILE A 368 -8.97 11.57 12.22
CA ILE A 368 -8.66 11.17 10.83
C ILE A 368 -7.79 9.89 10.76
N ALA A 369 -6.96 9.61 11.77
CA ALA A 369 -6.07 8.45 11.78
C ALA A 369 -6.73 7.22 12.44
N GLN A 370 -7.65 6.58 11.71
CA GLN A 370 -8.22 5.28 12.14
C GLN A 370 -7.28 4.09 11.86
N GLU A 371 -6.19 4.34 11.12
CA GLU A 371 -5.24 3.33 10.70
C GLU A 371 -3.87 3.53 11.36
N SER A 372 -3.09 2.46 11.39
CA SER A 372 -1.74 2.47 11.97
C SER A 372 -0.83 1.49 11.25
N VAL A 373 0.47 1.79 11.24
CA VAL A 373 1.54 0.93 10.72
C VAL A 373 2.69 0.85 11.72
N ILE A 374 3.58 -0.12 11.54
CA ILE A 374 4.83 -0.18 12.29
C ILE A 374 5.87 0.71 11.57
N ASN A 375 6.56 1.57 12.31
CA ASN A 375 7.62 2.43 11.79
C ASN A 375 8.96 1.69 11.70
N GLY A 376 9.96 2.30 11.07
CA GLY A 376 11.31 1.74 10.95
C GLY A 376 12.05 1.48 12.28
N LEU A 377 11.52 1.97 13.40
CA LEU A 377 12.01 1.73 14.76
C LEU A 377 11.20 0.68 15.53
N GLY A 378 10.24 0.01 14.89
CA GLY A 378 9.40 -1.03 15.51
C GLY A 378 8.24 -0.51 16.37
N LYS A 379 7.88 0.77 16.26
CA LYS A 379 6.77 1.39 17.00
C LYS A 379 5.54 1.55 16.11
N LYS A 380 4.35 1.38 16.70
CA LYS A 380 3.08 1.64 16.02
C LYS A 380 2.86 3.16 15.88
N VAL A 381 2.65 3.62 14.65
CA VAL A 381 2.44 5.04 14.31
C VAL A 381 1.14 5.23 13.53
N PRO A 382 0.44 6.36 13.70
CA PRO A 382 -0.81 6.64 12.99
C PRO A 382 -0.56 6.85 11.49
N THR A 383 -1.50 6.39 10.67
CA THR A 383 -1.50 6.60 9.21
C THR A 383 -2.93 6.68 8.68
N MET A 384 -3.09 6.69 7.35
CA MET A 384 -4.38 6.60 6.67
C MET A 384 -4.35 5.51 5.59
N ALA A 385 -5.53 5.04 5.17
CA ALA A 385 -5.67 3.93 4.22
C ALA A 385 -4.95 4.17 2.89
N SER A 386 -4.92 5.41 2.37
CA SER A 386 -4.20 5.73 1.13
C SER A 386 -2.68 5.60 1.29
N LEU A 387 -2.12 6.06 2.41
CA LEU A 387 -0.68 5.92 2.69
C LEU A 387 -0.28 4.44 2.86
N LYS A 388 -1.11 3.61 3.50
CA LYS A 388 -0.93 2.15 3.54
C LYS A 388 -0.91 1.54 2.13
N ALA A 389 -1.81 1.98 1.24
CA ALA A 389 -1.84 1.51 -0.14
C ALA A 389 -0.57 1.89 -0.90
N TYR A 390 -0.10 3.13 -0.74
CA TYR A 390 1.14 3.62 -1.35
C TYR A 390 2.35 2.83 -0.85
N LEU A 391 2.45 2.62 0.47
CA LEU A 391 3.49 1.82 1.08
C LEU A 391 3.54 0.40 0.47
N ARG A 392 2.41 -0.31 0.47
CA ARG A 392 2.30 -1.66 -0.11
C ARG A 392 2.75 -1.70 -1.58
N ASP A 393 2.33 -0.73 -2.38
CA ASP A 393 2.64 -0.72 -3.81
C ASP A 393 4.13 -0.38 -4.04
N LEU A 394 4.74 0.46 -3.20
CA LEU A 394 6.18 0.68 -3.18
C LEU A 394 6.96 -0.60 -2.79
N GLU A 395 6.53 -1.32 -1.77
CA GLU A 395 7.18 -2.58 -1.34
C GLU A 395 7.14 -3.63 -2.46
N ARG A 396 5.99 -3.76 -3.13
CA ARG A 396 5.84 -4.60 -4.34
C ARG A 396 6.76 -4.16 -5.47
N TYR A 397 6.95 -2.86 -5.64
CA TYR A 397 7.87 -2.31 -6.63
C TYR A 397 9.33 -2.63 -6.28
N ILE A 398 9.75 -2.41 -5.03
CA ILE A 398 11.10 -2.72 -4.53
C ILE A 398 11.43 -4.19 -4.74
N LYS A 399 10.50 -5.11 -4.40
CA LYS A 399 10.68 -6.56 -4.60
C LYS A 399 10.96 -6.96 -6.05
N LYS A 400 10.47 -6.18 -7.04
CA LYS A 400 10.71 -6.41 -8.47
C LYS A 400 12.05 -5.88 -8.97
N HIS A 401 12.78 -5.12 -8.15
CA HIS A 401 14.05 -4.49 -8.50
C HIS A 401 15.19 -4.96 -7.58
N PRO A 402 15.51 -6.27 -7.53
CA PRO A 402 16.51 -6.81 -6.60
C PRO A 402 17.94 -6.31 -6.85
N ASN A 403 18.20 -5.73 -8.04
CA ASN A 403 19.51 -5.20 -8.40
C ASN A 403 19.79 -3.79 -7.85
N VAL A 404 18.78 -3.12 -7.26
CA VAL A 404 18.91 -1.78 -6.69
C VAL A 404 18.86 -1.87 -5.17
N SER A 405 19.79 -1.18 -4.51
CA SER A 405 19.83 -1.10 -3.05
C SER A 405 18.99 0.07 -2.53
N PHE A 406 17.77 -0.20 -2.08
CA PHE A 406 16.91 0.80 -1.44
C PHE A 406 17.28 1.00 0.03
N LEU A 407 17.56 2.25 0.42
CA LEU A 407 17.98 2.64 1.76
C LEU A 407 16.97 3.64 2.35
N ASN A 408 16.37 3.33 3.49
CA ASN A 408 15.38 4.17 4.16
C ASN A 408 16.05 5.06 5.22
N GLY A 409 16.05 6.38 5.00
CA GLY A 409 16.49 7.38 5.98
C GLY A 409 15.39 7.82 6.96
N SER A 410 14.13 7.55 6.64
CA SER A 410 12.92 7.98 7.35
C SER A 410 12.44 6.96 8.38
N LEU A 411 13.31 6.52 9.29
CA LEU A 411 12.99 5.42 10.23
C LEU A 411 11.85 5.72 11.21
N GLU A 412 11.53 7.00 11.44
CA GLU A 412 10.38 7.37 12.27
C GLU A 412 9.04 7.28 11.53
N GLY A 413 9.07 7.25 10.20
CA GLY A 413 7.95 6.90 9.34
C GLY A 413 7.79 5.38 9.18
N ALA A 414 6.80 4.97 8.40
CA ALA A 414 6.47 3.57 8.15
C ALA A 414 7.70 2.74 7.77
N TYR A 415 7.78 1.53 8.31
CA TYR A 415 8.72 0.54 7.84
C TYR A 415 8.37 0.18 6.40
N ILE A 416 9.38 0.18 5.52
CA ILE A 416 9.22 -0.15 4.10
C ILE A 416 9.92 -1.48 3.84
N GLU A 417 9.14 -2.53 3.60
CA GLU A 417 9.65 -3.86 3.27
C GLU A 417 10.58 -3.82 2.03
N GLY A 418 11.70 -4.52 2.12
CA GLY A 418 12.74 -4.54 1.07
C GLY A 418 13.77 -3.41 1.15
N THR A 419 13.60 -2.45 2.07
CA THR A 419 14.62 -1.42 2.34
C THR A 419 15.57 -1.82 3.46
N ARG A 420 16.78 -1.23 3.47
CA ARG A 420 17.71 -1.27 4.61
C ARG A 420 17.79 0.11 5.28
N PRO A 421 18.01 0.21 6.60
CA PRO A 421 18.23 1.51 7.23
C PRO A 421 19.43 2.24 6.62
N TRP A 422 19.23 3.50 6.22
CA TRP A 422 20.34 4.36 5.81
C TRP A 422 21.04 4.93 7.05
N LYS A 423 22.36 4.83 7.08
CA LYS A 423 23.22 5.45 8.09
C LYS A 423 24.09 6.49 7.40
N ARG A 424 24.18 7.68 7.99
CA ARG A 424 24.95 8.82 7.48
C ARG A 424 26.44 8.58 7.57
#